data_AF-A0A535AMU6-F1
#
_entry.id   AF-A0A535AMU6-F1
#
_cell.length_a   1.000
_cell.length_b   1.000
_cell.length_c   1.000
_cell.angle_alpha   90.00
_cell.angle_beta   90.00
_cell.angle_gamma   90.00
#
_symmetry.space_group_name_H-M   'P 1'
#
loop_
_entity.id
_entity.type
_entity.pdbx_description
1 polymer ?
#
loop_
_entity_poly.entity_id
_entity_poly.type
_entity_poly.pdbx_seq_one_letter_code
_entity_poly.pdbx_strand_id
1 'polypeptide(L)'
;MIATHVEAVAKIPPVTGIAADAAGNLYFSALTEDGVLRLGPDRRLQTLIRDDRISGPNEGSIGPDGFYYFPNSQAPRVNRPYEVFKIELP
;
A
#
# COMPACT_ATOMS: atom_id res chain seq x y z
N MET A 1 -17.17 14.48 21.99
CA MET A 1 -17.56 13.85 20.71
C MET A 1 -16.32 13.77 19.82
N ILE A 2 -15.84 12.56 19.49
CA ILE A 2 -14.67 12.36 18.60
C ILE A 2 -14.94 12.81 17.16
N ALA A 3 -16.21 13.01 16.79
CA ALA A 3 -16.64 13.43 15.45
C ALA A 3 -15.98 14.73 14.94
N THR A 4 -15.51 15.63 15.81
CA THR A 4 -14.75 16.84 15.41
C THR A 4 -13.28 16.58 15.07
N HIS A 5 -12.80 15.34 15.18
CA HIS A 5 -11.40 14.96 14.95
C HIS A 5 -11.21 14.09 13.69
N VAL A 6 -12.20 14.06 12.79
CA VAL A 6 -12.07 13.37 11.50
C VAL A 6 -11.61 14.38 10.44
N GLU A 7 -10.47 14.10 9.83
CA GLU A 7 -9.90 14.89 8.73
C GLU A 7 -9.84 14.06 7.45
N ALA A 8 -10.30 14.63 6.33
CA ALA A 8 -10.06 14.06 5.01
C ALA A 8 -8.61 14.38 4.57
N VAL A 9 -7.69 13.44 4.79
CA VAL A 9 -6.25 13.65 4.56
C VAL A 9 -5.89 13.65 3.07
N ALA A 10 -6.39 12.67 2.31
CA ALA A 10 -6.11 12.52 0.88
C ALA A 10 -7.22 11.73 0.17
N LYS A 11 -7.35 11.93 -1.15
CA LYS A 11 -8.14 11.05 -2.02
C LYS A 11 -7.26 9.87 -2.44
N ILE A 12 -7.77 8.65 -2.31
CA ILE A 12 -7.09 7.41 -2.68
C ILE A 12 -7.97 6.59 -3.63
N PRO A 13 -7.39 5.71 -4.48
CA PRO A 13 -8.16 4.69 -5.18
C PRO A 13 -8.64 3.61 -4.19
N PRO A 14 -9.38 2.58 -4.64
CA PRO A 14 -9.63 1.40 -3.82
C PRO A 14 -8.31 0.78 -3.34
N VAL A 15 -8.15 0.71 -2.02
CA VAL A 15 -7.01 0.09 -1.35
C VAL A 15 -7.49 -1.06 -0.48
N THR A 16 -6.60 -1.99 -0.26
CA THR A 16 -6.82 -3.21 0.53
C THR A 16 -5.99 -3.22 1.80
N GLY A 17 -5.13 -2.22 2.02
CA GLY A 17 -4.30 -2.11 3.22
C GLY A 17 -3.50 -0.82 3.28
N ILE A 18 -3.05 -0.47 4.48
CA ILE A 18 -2.22 0.70 4.77
C ILE A 18 -1.16 0.37 5.85
N ALA A 19 0.04 0.90 5.69
CA ALA A 19 1.09 0.88 6.72
C ALA A 19 1.76 2.25 6.84
N ALA A 20 2.32 2.56 8.01
CA ALA A 20 3.05 3.80 8.27
C ALA A 20 4.51 3.49 8.62
N ASP A 21 5.44 4.32 8.13
CA ASP A 21 6.82 4.32 8.63
C ASP A 21 7.03 5.34 9.76
N ALA A 22 8.22 5.34 10.35
CA ALA A 22 8.60 6.27 11.41
C ALA A 22 8.79 7.72 10.91
N ALA A 23 8.91 7.95 9.60
CA ALA A 23 9.04 9.27 9.00
C ALA A 23 7.66 9.90 8.68
N GLY A 24 6.56 9.19 8.93
CA GLY A 24 5.21 9.67 8.68
C GLY A 24 4.72 9.47 7.24
N ASN A 25 5.40 8.63 6.45
CA ASN A 25 4.88 8.19 5.17
C ASN A 25 3.86 7.07 5.37
N LEU A 26 2.80 7.09 4.56
CA LEU A 26 1.81 6.02 4.50
C LEU A 26 1.96 5.26 3.19
N TYR A 27 1.91 3.94 3.25
CA TYR A 27 2.01 3.03 2.10
C TYR A 27 0.70 2.29 1.93
N PHE A 28 0.16 2.30 0.71
CA PHE A 28 -1.15 1.72 0.41
C PHE A 28 -1.01 0.59 -0.61
N SER A 29 -1.58 -0.57 -0.29
CA SER A 29 -1.81 -1.64 -1.26
C SER A 29 -2.97 -1.24 -2.16
N ALA A 30 -2.66 -0.81 -3.39
CA ALA A 30 -3.64 -0.22 -4.29
C ALA A 30 -4.19 -1.26 -5.25
N LEU A 31 -5.43 -1.68 -4.99
CA LEU A 31 -6.10 -2.78 -5.69
C LEU A 31 -6.26 -2.52 -7.18
N THR A 32 -6.61 -1.29 -7.58
CA THR A 32 -6.86 -0.93 -8.98
C THR A 32 -5.61 -0.48 -9.73
N GLU A 33 -4.51 -0.28 -9.02
CA GLU A 33 -3.28 0.27 -9.61
C GLU A 33 -2.20 -0.78 -9.87
N ASP A 34 -2.48 -2.05 -9.54
CA ASP A 34 -1.53 -3.18 -9.61
C ASP A 34 -0.17 -2.80 -8.97
N GLY A 35 -0.22 -2.21 -7.76
CA GLY A 35 0.97 -1.63 -7.14
C GLY A 35 0.79 -1.09 -5.71
N VAL A 36 1.83 -0.39 -5.24
CA VAL A 36 1.86 0.29 -3.94
C VAL A 36 1.94 1.79 -4.15
N LEU A 37 1.15 2.55 -3.39
CA LEU A 37 1.20 4.01 -3.37
C LEU A 37 1.86 4.48 -2.08
N ARG A 38 2.52 5.64 -2.13
CA ARG A 38 3.07 6.35 -0.97
C ARG A 38 2.38 7.70 -0.82
N LEU A 39 1.95 8.03 0.39
CA LEU A 39 1.52 9.37 0.78
C LEU A 39 2.58 9.93 1.75
N GLY A 40 3.23 11.01 1.34
CA GLY A 40 4.17 11.71 2.21
C GLY A 40 3.47 12.55 3.28
N PRO A 41 4.22 13.06 4.28
CA PRO A 41 3.71 14.02 5.27
C PRO A 41 3.23 15.33 4.62
N ASP A 42 3.67 15.63 3.40
CA ASP A 42 3.21 16.71 2.53
C ASP A 42 1.83 16.45 1.89
N ARG A 43 1.21 15.30 2.20
CA ARG A 43 -0.07 14.82 1.67
C ARG A 43 -0.10 14.63 0.16
N ARG A 44 1.06 14.45 -0.48
CA ARG A 44 1.15 14.12 -1.90
C ARG A 44 1.12 12.61 -2.09
N LEU A 45 0.05 12.10 -2.70
CA LEU A 45 -0.06 10.70 -3.08
C LEU A 45 0.74 10.45 -4.36
N GLN A 46 1.60 9.45 -4.33
CA GLN A 46 2.47 9.08 -5.44
C GLN A 46 2.45 7.56 -5.63
N THR A 47 2.59 7.09 -6.87
CA THR A 47 2.91 5.69 -7.12
C THR A 47 4.32 5.41 -6.64
N LEU A 48 4.47 4.49 -5.68
CA LEU A 48 5.77 4.01 -5.24
C LEU A 48 6.31 2.97 -6.21
N ILE A 49 5.47 1.97 -6.55
CA ILE A 49 5.83 0.93 -7.50
C ILE A 49 4.59 0.41 -8.21
N ARG A 50 4.79 0.03 -9.49
CA ARG A 50 3.89 -0.80 -10.29
C ARG A 50 4.71 -1.88 -10.95
N ASP A 51 4.17 -3.09 -10.99
CA ASP A 51 4.84 -4.23 -11.59
C ASP A 51 3.80 -5.28 -12.01
N ASP A 52 3.94 -5.87 -13.20
CA ASP A 52 3.00 -6.86 -13.75
C ASP A 52 2.85 -8.14 -12.91
N ARG A 53 3.77 -8.36 -11.97
CA ARG A 53 3.69 -9.45 -10.98
C ARG A 53 2.70 -9.13 -9.87
N ILE A 54 2.53 -7.84 -9.53
CA ILE A 54 1.63 -7.37 -8.48
C ILE A 54 0.22 -7.35 -9.04
N SER A 55 -0.69 -8.13 -8.46
CA SER A 55 -2.11 -8.03 -8.76
C SER A 55 -2.94 -8.38 -7.53
N GLY A 56 -3.82 -7.46 -7.14
CA GLY A 56 -4.51 -7.54 -5.86
C GLY A 56 -3.56 -7.62 -4.66
N PRO A 57 -2.62 -6.66 -4.48
CA PRO A 57 -1.90 -6.54 -3.22
C PRO A 57 -2.92 -6.36 -2.09
N ASN A 58 -2.63 -6.84 -0.88
CA ASN A 58 -3.51 -6.72 0.30
C ASN A 58 -2.76 -6.15 1.52
N GLU A 59 -3.31 -6.28 2.73
CA GLU A 59 -2.76 -5.71 3.97
C GLU A 59 -1.29 -6.10 4.19
N GLY A 60 -0.40 -5.13 3.99
CA GLY A 60 1.04 -5.25 4.20
C GLY A 60 1.54 -4.54 5.46
N SER A 61 2.80 -4.77 5.79
CA SER A 61 3.49 -4.15 6.93
C SER A 61 4.98 -3.93 6.63
N ILE A 62 5.59 -2.99 7.35
CA ILE A 62 7.03 -2.75 7.25
C ILE A 62 7.75 -3.72 8.19
N GLY A 63 8.65 -4.52 7.62
CA GLY A 63 9.45 -5.49 8.37
C GLY A 63 10.62 -4.85 9.12
N PRO A 64 11.30 -5.60 10.01
CA PRO A 64 12.45 -5.12 10.75
C PRO A 64 13.67 -4.82 9.87
N ASP A 65 13.69 -5.31 8.62
CA ASP A 65 14.70 -5.00 7.60
C ASP A 65 14.37 -3.72 6.80
N GLY A 66 13.28 -3.01 7.14
CA GLY A 66 12.89 -1.75 6.49
C GLY A 66 12.13 -1.93 5.17
N PHE A 67 11.88 -3.17 4.73
CA PHE A 67 11.11 -3.44 3.52
C PHE A 67 9.61 -3.43 3.82
N TYR A 68 8.80 -3.04 2.84
CA TYR A 68 7.36 -3.21 2.90
C TYR A 68 6.97 -4.58 2.34
N TYR A 69 6.43 -5.44 3.20
CA TYR A 69 5.92 -6.77 2.85
C TYR A 69 4.42 -6.69 2.64
N PHE A 70 3.91 -7.31 1.57
CA PHE A 70 2.48 -7.43 1.34
C PHE A 70 2.17 -8.77 0.64
N PRO A 71 1.11 -9.47 1.06
CA PRO A 71 0.59 -10.57 0.27
C PRO A 71 0.03 -10.08 -1.08
N ASN A 72 0.26 -10.87 -2.11
CA ASN A 72 -0.21 -10.67 -3.46
C ASN A 72 -1.32 -11.69 -3.74
N SER A 73 -2.56 -11.28 -3.48
CA SER A 73 -3.70 -12.20 -3.47
C SER A 73 -4.13 -12.66 -4.86
N GLN A 74 -3.70 -11.96 -5.92
CA GLN A 74 -4.13 -12.23 -7.29
C GLN A 74 -5.66 -12.20 -7.44
N ALA A 75 -6.40 -11.53 -6.54
CA ALA A 75 -7.87 -11.48 -6.56
C ALA A 75 -8.46 -11.09 -7.94
N PRO A 76 -7.83 -10.22 -8.75
CA PRO A 76 -8.29 -9.93 -10.11
C PRO A 76 -7.86 -10.96 -11.18
N ARG A 77 -6.88 -11.83 -10.89
CA ARG A 77 -6.23 -12.73 -11.86
C ARG A 77 -6.10 -14.15 -11.31
N VAL A 78 -7.08 -15.00 -11.62
CA VAL A 78 -7.04 -16.44 -11.27
C VAL A 78 -5.93 -17.18 -12.03
N ASN A 79 -5.37 -18.24 -11.43
CA ASN A 79 -4.29 -19.12 -11.96
C ASN A 79 -2.83 -18.62 -11.84
N ARG A 80 -2.52 -17.76 -10.87
CA ARG A 80 -1.15 -17.44 -10.46
C ARG A 80 -0.87 -17.92 -9.03
N PRO A 81 0.40 -18.18 -8.65
CA PRO A 81 0.73 -18.48 -7.26
C PRO A 81 0.36 -17.29 -6.35
N TYR A 82 -0.08 -17.63 -5.13
CA TYR A 82 -0.24 -16.67 -4.04
C TYR A 82 1.12 -16.45 -3.40
N GLU A 83 1.60 -15.21 -3.41
CA GLU A 83 2.96 -14.87 -3.02
C GLU A 83 2.95 -13.79 -1.94
N VAL A 84 4.02 -13.70 -1.16
CA VAL A 84 4.31 -12.52 -0.37
C VAL A 84 5.45 -11.80 -1.07
N PHE A 85 5.20 -10.55 -1.47
CA PHE A 85 6.25 -9.70 -2.01
C PHE A 85 6.79 -8.78 -0.92
N LYS A 86 8.05 -8.40 -1.11
CA LYS A 86 8.63 -7.29 -0.39
C LYS A 86 9.21 -6.29 -1.37
N ILE A 87 9.09 -5.01 -1.06
CA ILE A 87 9.69 -3.92 -1.83
C ILE A 87 10.55 -3.06 -0.90
N GLU A 88 11.65 -2.57 -1.44
CA GLU A 88 12.50 -1.62 -0.74
C GLU A 88 11.75 -0.29 -0.60
N LEU A 89 11.84 0.31 0.58
CA LEU A 89 11.30 1.63 0.83
C LEU A 89 12.38 2.70 0.60
N PRO A 90 11.99 3.91 0.14
CA PRO A 90 12.94 5.04 -0.02
C PRO A 90 13.56 5.49 1.30
#